data_AF-A0A1H4VT43-F1
#
_entry.id   AF-A0A1H4VT43-F1
#
_cell.length_a   1.000
_cell.length_b   1.000
_cell.length_c   1.000
_cell.angle_alpha   90.00
_cell.angle_beta   90.00
_cell.angle_gamma   90.00
#
_symmetry.space_group_name_H-M   'P 1'
#
loop_
_entity.id
_entity.type
_entity.pdbx_description
1 polymer ?
#
loop_
_entity_poly.entity_id
_entity_poly.type
_entity_poly.pdbx_seq_one_letter_code
_entity_poly.pdbx_strand_id
1 'polypeptide(L)'
;MYTQTLETVIQLADISDPTSDGIALRAVNWTLAILMLLVVGFGAYYGFQAWRKKAAAGANGIAEVREVAFGVIVIEMFLGGIIWFANYGTSLLQNFGIG
;
A
#
# COMPACT_ATOMS: atom_id res chain seq x y z
N MET A 1 -22.93 29.25 25.72
CA MET A 1 -23.94 28.57 24.88
C MET A 1 -23.64 28.61 23.38
N TYR A 2 -22.77 29.50 22.87
CA TYR A 2 -22.41 29.55 21.44
C TYR A 2 -21.41 28.46 20.99
N THR A 3 -20.56 28.00 21.91
CA THR A 3 -19.52 26.99 21.65
C THR A 3 -20.07 25.58 21.48
N GLN A 4 -21.05 25.16 22.28
CA GLN A 4 -21.67 23.82 22.15
C GLN A 4 -22.47 23.65 20.85
N THR A 5 -23.09 24.72 20.35
CA THR A 5 -23.84 24.69 19.09
C THR A 5 -22.91 24.54 17.88
N LEU A 6 -21.71 25.13 17.92
CA LEU A 6 -20.71 24.96 16.84
C LEU A 6 -20.19 23.51 16.79
N GLU A 7 -19.86 22.92 17.93
CA GLU A 7 -19.42 21.51 17.99
C GLU A 7 -20.50 20.56 17.47
N THR A 8 -21.78 20.83 17.78
CA THR A 8 -22.90 19.99 17.33
C THR A 8 -23.14 20.13 15.82
N VAL A 9 -23.01 21.35 15.25
CA VAL A 9 -23.14 21.56 13.79
C VAL A 9 -21.97 20.94 13.03
N ILE A 10 -20.74 21.01 13.57
CA ILE A 10 -19.57 20.36 12.97
C ILE A 10 -19.74 18.83 12.99
N GLN A 11 -20.21 18.26 14.11
CA GLN A 11 -20.47 16.81 14.23
C GLN A 11 -21.61 16.34 13.32
N LEU A 12 -22.66 17.16 13.12
CA LEU A 12 -23.73 16.82 12.18
C LEU A 12 -23.32 16.99 10.71
N ALA A 13 -22.45 17.95 10.39
CA ALA A 13 -21.88 18.10 9.05
C ALA A 13 -20.98 16.92 8.70
N ASP A 14 -20.22 16.40 9.67
CA ASP A 14 -19.37 15.22 9.53
C ASP A 14 -20.19 13.92 9.40
N ILE A 15 -21.33 13.82 10.10
CA ILE A 15 -22.30 12.72 9.93
C ILE A 15 -23.04 12.77 8.59
N SER A 16 -23.29 13.97 8.05
CA SER A 16 -24.11 14.17 6.86
C SER A 16 -23.33 14.05 5.54
N ASP A 17 -22.00 14.00 5.57
CA ASP A 17 -21.17 13.81 4.37
C ASP A 17 -20.38 12.49 4.42
N PRO A 18 -21.02 11.34 4.13
CA PRO A 18 -20.34 10.05 4.03
C PRO A 18 -19.35 9.97 2.86
N THR A 19 -19.24 11.02 2.04
CA THR A 19 -18.34 11.13 0.88
C THR A 19 -17.01 11.81 1.22
N SER A 20 -16.89 12.50 2.37
CA SER A 20 -15.89 13.57 2.52
C SER A 20 -14.43 13.14 2.69
N ASP A 21 -14.10 12.04 3.38
CA ASP A 21 -12.67 11.64 3.52
C ASP A 21 -12.41 10.14 3.74
N GLY A 22 -13.25 9.46 4.52
CA GLY A 22 -12.97 8.08 4.95
C GLY A 22 -13.14 6.99 3.88
N ILE A 23 -14.16 7.09 3.02
CA ILE A 23 -14.45 6.07 1.98
C ILE A 23 -13.44 6.15 0.84
N ALA A 24 -13.09 7.36 0.38
CA ALA A 24 -12.11 7.55 -0.68
C ALA A 24 -10.72 7.08 -0.24
N LEU A 25 -10.29 7.45 0.98
CA LEU A 25 -9.02 7.00 1.53
C LEU A 25 -8.96 5.46 1.69
N ARG A 26 -10.04 4.85 2.17
CA ARG A 26 -10.14 3.38 2.24
C ARG A 26 -10.03 2.76 0.85
N ALA A 27 -10.79 3.24 -0.14
CA ALA A 27 -10.73 2.71 -1.49
C ALA A 27 -9.32 2.81 -2.09
N VAL A 28 -8.63 3.95 -1.91
CA VAL A 28 -7.25 4.16 -2.35
C VAL A 28 -6.29 3.18 -1.67
N ASN A 29 -6.41 2.98 -0.35
CA ASN A 29 -5.58 2.02 0.38
C ASN A 29 -5.79 0.58 -0.11
N TRP A 30 -7.03 0.19 -0.40
CA TRP A 30 -7.32 -1.13 -0.98
C TRP A 30 -6.74 -1.28 -2.39
N THR A 31 -6.84 -0.24 -3.23
CA THR A 31 -6.23 -0.24 -4.57
C THR A 31 -4.71 -0.36 -4.47
N LEU A 32 -4.06 0.39 -3.58
CA LEU A 32 -2.61 0.32 -3.38
C LEU A 32 -2.18 -1.04 -2.84
N ALA A 33 -2.92 -1.62 -1.90
CA ALA A 33 -2.66 -2.96 -1.38
C ALA A 33 -2.75 -4.04 -2.48
N ILE A 34 -3.76 -3.97 -3.35
CA ILE A 34 -3.88 -4.87 -4.50
C ILE A 34 -2.71 -4.68 -5.45
N LEU A 35 -2.30 -3.44 -5.73
CA LEU A 35 -1.15 -3.16 -6.59
C LEU A 35 0.15 -3.73 -6.01
N MET A 36 0.37 -3.62 -4.70
CA MET A 36 1.53 -4.24 -4.03
C MET A 36 1.54 -5.76 -4.20
N LEU A 37 0.39 -6.42 -3.97
CA LEU A 37 0.26 -7.86 -4.18
C LEU A 37 0.54 -8.27 -5.63
N LEU A 38 0.10 -7.47 -6.61
CA LEU A 38 0.39 -7.71 -8.02
C LEU A 38 1.89 -7.56 -8.31
N VAL A 39 2.55 -6.54 -7.78
CA VAL A 39 3.99 -6.32 -7.96
C VAL A 39 4.79 -7.51 -7.42
N VAL A 40 4.47 -8.00 -6.22
CA VAL A 40 5.12 -9.19 -5.64
C VAL A 40 4.81 -10.44 -6.46
N GLY A 41 3.55 -10.64 -6.85
CA GLY A 41 3.12 -11.79 -7.65
C GLY A 41 3.82 -11.88 -9.01
N PHE A 42 3.84 -10.77 -9.76
CA PHE A 42 4.55 -10.70 -11.03
C PHE A 42 6.05 -10.78 -10.84
N GLY A 43 6.61 -10.12 -9.82
CA GLY A 43 8.03 -10.20 -9.47
C GLY A 43 8.49 -11.63 -9.19
N ALA A 44 7.74 -12.37 -8.37
CA ALA A 44 8.01 -13.78 -8.09
C ALA A 44 7.92 -14.65 -9.36
N TYR A 45 6.92 -14.40 -10.21
CA TYR A 45 6.77 -15.09 -11.49
C TYR A 45 7.96 -14.86 -12.43
N TYR A 46 8.37 -13.60 -12.63
CA TYR A 46 9.50 -13.26 -13.49
C TYR A 46 10.82 -13.77 -12.91
N GLY A 47 11.03 -13.65 -11.60
CA GLY A 47 12.20 -14.19 -10.91
C GLY A 47 12.30 -15.71 -11.06
N PHE A 48 11.18 -16.42 -10.88
CA PHE A 48 11.14 -17.87 -11.07
C PHE A 48 11.39 -18.28 -12.52
N GLN A 49 10.85 -17.56 -13.49
CA GLN A 49 11.15 -17.79 -14.91
C GLN A 49 12.63 -17.58 -15.24
N ALA A 50 13.23 -16.49 -14.77
CA ALA A 50 14.64 -16.20 -14.99
C ALA A 50 15.54 -17.28 -14.36
N TRP A 51 15.22 -17.67 -13.12
CA TRP A 51 15.90 -18.76 -12.43
C TRP A 51 15.79 -20.08 -13.20
N ARG A 52 14.60 -20.47 -13.64
CA ARG A 52 14.39 -21.71 -14.41
C ARG A 52 15.20 -21.73 -15.71
N LYS A 53 15.26 -20.62 -16.44
CA LYS A 53 16.06 -20.53 -17.68
C LYS A 53 17.55 -20.76 -17.41
N LYS A 54 18.07 -20.20 -16.31
CA LYS A 54 19.50 -20.34 -15.94
C LYS A 54 19.82 -21.69 -15.33
N ALA A 55 18.92 -22.23 -14.50
CA ALA A 55 19.03 -23.58 -13.96
C ALA A 55 19.04 -24.63 -15.07
N ALA A 56 18.21 -24.47 -16.10
CA ALA A 56 18.23 -25.34 -17.29
C ALA A 56 19.55 -25.26 -18.09
N ALA A 57 20.25 -24.13 -18.02
CA ALA A 57 21.55 -23.92 -18.65
C ALA A 57 22.75 -24.32 -17.76
N GLY A 58 22.52 -24.89 -16.57
CA GLY A 58 23.58 -25.27 -15.62
C GLY A 58 24.29 -24.08 -14.96
N ALA A 59 23.74 -22.87 -15.07
CA ALA A 59 24.32 -21.65 -14.52
C ALA A 59 23.61 -21.23 -13.23
N ASN A 60 24.33 -20.48 -12.37
CA ASN A 60 23.74 -19.92 -11.16
C ASN A 60 22.81 -18.75 -11.51
N GLY A 61 21.50 -18.95 -11.39
CA GLY A 61 20.46 -17.94 -11.65
C GLY A 61 20.16 -17.00 -10.47
N ILE A 62 20.93 -17.08 -9.37
CA ILE A 62 20.68 -16.26 -8.17
C ILE A 62 20.88 -14.76 -8.45
N ALA A 63 21.79 -14.39 -9.34
CA ALA A 63 22.05 -12.99 -9.67
C ALA A 63 20.81 -12.33 -10.31
N GLU A 64 20.17 -12.99 -11.27
CA GLU A 64 18.96 -12.49 -11.92
C GLU A 64 17.76 -12.44 -10.97
N VAL A 65 17.62 -13.45 -10.09
CA VAL A 65 16.57 -13.43 -9.05
C VAL A 65 16.76 -12.25 -8.11
N ARG A 66 18.01 -11.95 -7.71
CA ARG A 66 18.32 -10.80 -6.85
C ARG A 66 17.99 -9.47 -7.53
N GLU A 67 18.26 -9.34 -8.82
CA GLU A 67 17.94 -8.13 -9.57
C GLU A 67 16.42 -7.90 -9.63
N VAL A 68 15.66 -8.96 -9.95
CA VAL A 68 14.18 -8.89 -9.93
C VAL A 68 13.66 -8.58 -8.52
N ALA A 69 14.19 -9.25 -7.50
CA ALA A 69 13.80 -9.01 -6.10
C ALA A 69 14.09 -7.57 -5.67
N PHE A 70 15.23 -7.00 -6.08
CA PHE A 70 15.57 -5.61 -5.77
C PHE A 70 14.59 -4.64 -6.45
N GLY A 71 14.24 -4.88 -7.72
CA GLY A 71 13.22 -4.09 -8.41
C GLY A 71 11.85 -4.14 -7.72
N VAL A 72 11.42 -5.32 -7.28
CA VAL A 72 10.18 -5.50 -6.50
C VAL A 72 10.23 -4.70 -5.20
N ILE A 73 11.31 -4.81 -4.44
CA ILE A 73 11.47 -4.09 -3.16
C ILE A 73 11.42 -2.57 -3.37
N VAL A 74 12.07 -2.04 -4.41
CA VAL A 74 12.04 -0.60 -4.71
C VAL A 74 10.63 -0.12 -5.02
N ILE A 75 9.87 -0.86 -5.82
CA ILE A 75 8.48 -0.51 -6.15
C ILE A 75 7.59 -0.63 -4.91
N GLU A 76 7.75 -1.67 -4.11
CA GLU A 76 7.00 -1.85 -2.86
C GLU A 76 7.30 -0.76 -1.84
N MET A 77 8.56 -0.35 -1.67
CA MET A 77 8.90 0.76 -0.78
C MET A 77 8.26 2.07 -1.24
N PHE A 78 8.16 2.29 -2.56
CA PHE A 78 7.49 3.47 -3.10
C PHE A 78 5.98 3.44 -2.84
N LEU A 79 5.31 2.32 -3.15
CA LEU A 79 3.87 2.14 -2.91
C LEU A 79 3.53 2.17 -1.41
N GLY A 80 4.32 1.49 -0.59
CA GLY A 80 4.21 1.51 0.87
C GLY A 80 4.44 2.90 1.45
N GLY A 81 5.37 3.67 0.87
CA GLY A 81 5.58 5.07 1.23
C GLY A 81 4.37 5.95 0.91
N ILE A 82 3.69 5.73 -0.22
CA ILE A 82 2.43 6.42 -0.57
C ILE A 82 1.35 6.08 0.44
N ILE A 83 1.16 4.80 0.79
CA ILE A 83 0.19 4.39 1.82
C ILE A 83 0.54 5.06 3.15
N TRP A 84 1.80 5.00 3.58
CA TRP A 84 2.22 5.59 4.84
C TRP A 84 1.97 7.10 4.89
N PHE A 85 2.33 7.84 3.83
CA PHE A 85 2.09 9.28 3.74
C PHE A 85 0.59 9.63 3.67
N ALA A 86 -0.18 8.89 2.87
CA ALA A 86 -1.63 9.10 2.75
C ALA A 86 -2.38 8.82 4.07
N ASN A 87 -1.80 8.02 4.97
CA ASN A 87 -2.38 7.70 6.27
C ASN A 87 -1.62 8.38 7.44
N TYR A 88 -0.67 9.28 7.15
CA TYR A 88 0.07 10.00 8.18
C TYR A 88 -0.84 11.01 8.87
N GLY A 89 -1.25 10.70 10.11
CA GLY A 89 -2.20 11.50 10.90
C GLY A 89 -3.62 10.94 10.95
N THR A 90 -3.92 9.82 10.29
CA THR A 90 -5.21 9.12 10.41
C THR A 90 -5.10 7.95 11.40
N SER A 91 -6.21 7.62 12.09
CA SER A 91 -6.30 6.50 13.03
C SER A 91 -6.15 5.11 12.37
N LEU A 92 -5.92 5.05 11.05
CA LEU A 92 -5.66 3.81 10.33
C LEU A 92 -4.30 3.20 10.69
N LEU A 93 -3.23 4.00 10.84
CA LEU A 93 -1.91 3.48 11.26
C LEU A 93 -1.95 2.85 12.66
N GLN A 94 -2.76 3.42 13.56
CA GLN A 94 -2.97 2.92 14.91
C GLN A 94 -3.68 1.55 14.93
N ASN A 95 -4.58 1.30 13.97
CA ASN A 95 -5.24 0.00 13.80
C ASN A 95 -4.32 -1.09 13.23
N PHE A 96 -3.20 -0.72 12.60
CA PHE A 96 -2.18 -1.66 12.12
C PHE A 96 -1.04 -1.90 13.12
N GLY A 97 -1.12 -1.31 14.33
CA GLY A 97 -0.13 -1.52 15.38
C GLY A 97 1.23 -0.85 15.11
N ILE A 98 1.27 0.13 14.19
CA ILE A 98 2.46 0.93 13.90
C ILE A 98 2.14 2.35 14.34
N GLY A 99 2.36 2.62 15.64
CA GLY A 99 2.14 3.91 16.29
C GLY A 99 3.06 4.06 17.48
#